data_AF-A0A438M5X0-F1
#
_entry.id   AF-A0A438M5X0-F1
#
_cell.length_a   1.000
_cell.length_b   1.000
_cell.length_c   1.000
_cell.angle_alpha   90.00
_cell.angle_beta   90.00
_cell.angle_gamma   90.00
#
_symmetry.space_group_name_H-M   'P 1'
#
loop_
_entity.id
_entity.type
_entity.pdbx_description
1 polymer ?
#
loop_
_entity_poly.entity_id
_entity_poly.type
_entity_poly.pdbx_seq_one_letter_code
_entity_poly.pdbx_strand_id
1 'polypeptide(L)' 'MRTLGVAILGLFAGLAVGFVLFSEVLARLVVSNGTIQAPWTFIIGFGPQVLAVVGAVAAVLIDNARRSKS' A
#
# COMPACT_ATOMS: atom_id res chain seq x y z
N MET A 1 -0.97 1.10 -23.54
CA MET A 1 -1.41 -0.10 -22.78
C MET A 1 -0.40 -0.57 -21.72
N ARG A 2 0.91 -0.62 -22.00
CA ARG A 2 1.93 -1.08 -21.02
C ARG A 2 1.97 -0.30 -19.70
N THR A 3 1.90 1.04 -19.73
CA THR A 3 1.94 1.88 -18.51
C THR A 3 0.74 1.62 -17.60
N LEU A 4 -0.43 1.38 -18.17
CA LEU A 4 -1.63 1.00 -17.41
C LEU A 4 -1.43 -0.34 -16.70
N GLY A 5 -0.85 -1.34 -17.38
CA GLY A 5 -0.52 -2.63 -16.78
C GLY A 5 0.48 -2.50 -15.62
N VAL A 6 1.51 -1.68 -15.76
CA VAL A 6 2.48 -1.40 -14.68
C VAL A 6 1.80 -0.71 -13.49
N ALA A 7 0.94 0.29 -13.74
CA ALA A 7 0.21 0.97 -12.68
C ALA A 7 -0.71 0.00 -11.92
N ILE A 8 -1.41 -0.89 -12.62
CA ILE A 8 -2.27 -1.91 -12.02
C ILE A 8 -1.44 -2.89 -11.17
N LEU A 9 -0.30 -3.37 -11.67
CA LEU A 9 0.59 -4.23 -10.90
C LEU A 9 1.10 -3.53 -9.63
N GLY A 10 1.51 -2.27 -9.75
CA GLY A 10 1.91 -1.45 -8.61
C GLY A 10 0.79 -1.25 -7.60
N LEU A 11 -0.44 -1.04 -8.07
CA LEU A 11 -1.63 -0.88 -7.24
C LEU A 11 -1.88 -2.13 -6.39
N PHE A 12 -1.93 -3.29 -7.02
CA PHE A 12 -2.18 -4.55 -6.32
C PHE A 12 -1.02 -4.93 -5.39
N ALA A 13 0.22 -4.71 -5.80
CA ALA A 13 1.39 -4.93 -4.93
C ALA A 13 1.34 -4.01 -3.71
N GLY A 14 1.06 -2.72 -3.91
CA GLY A 14 0.89 -1.75 -2.82
C GLY A 14 -0.26 -2.15 -1.89
N LEU A 15 -1.40 -2.57 -2.43
CA LEU A 15 -2.54 -3.03 -1.64
C LEU A 15 -2.20 -4.27 -0.82
N ALA A 16 -1.54 -5.27 -1.41
CA ALA A 16 -1.16 -6.50 -0.72
C ALA A 16 -0.19 -6.21 0.43
N VAL A 17 0.84 -5.40 0.19
CA VAL A 17 1.80 -4.99 1.22
C VAL A 17 1.11 -4.16 2.29
N GLY A 18 0.27 -3.20 1.91
CA GLY A 18 -0.48 -2.35 2.82
C GLY A 18 -1.45 -3.16 3.69
N PHE A 19 -2.15 -4.14 3.10
CA PHE A 19 -3.01 -5.04 3.85
C PHE A 19 -2.22 -5.77 4.92
N VAL A 20 -1.12 -6.44 4.57
CA VAL A 20 -0.31 -7.20 5.54
C VAL A 20 0.26 -6.32 6.65
N LEU A 21 0.79 -5.14 6.30
CA LEU A 21 1.39 -4.23 7.28
C LEU A 21 0.34 -3.67 8.26
N PHE A 22 -0.85 -3.32 7.78
CA PHE A 22 -1.83 -2.64 8.61
C PHE A 22 -2.74 -3.62 9.36
N SER A 23 -3.14 -4.74 8.74
CA SER A 23 -4.04 -5.71 9.38
C SER A 23 -3.33 -6.60 10.40
N GLU A 24 -2.05 -6.92 10.17
CA GLU A 24 -1.32 -7.85 11.02
C GLU A 24 -0.34 -7.10 11.92
N VAL A 25 0.60 -6.36 11.33
CA VAL A 25 1.70 -5.75 12.10
C VAL A 25 1.18 -4.59 12.94
N LEU A 26 0.51 -3.62 12.31
CA LEU A 26 0.03 -2.44 13.01
C LEU A 26 -1.05 -2.80 14.03
N ALA A 27 -2.01 -3.67 13.67
CA ALA A 27 -3.04 -4.12 14.60
C ALA A 27 -2.44 -4.76 15.86
N ARG A 28 -1.43 -5.63 15.73
CA ARG A 28 -0.74 -6.24 16.89
C ARG A 28 -0.03 -5.21 17.77
N LEU A 29 0.56 -4.17 17.16
CA LEU A 29 1.29 -3.13 17.89
C LEU A 29 0.37 -2.18 18.66
N VAL A 30 -0.84 -1.95 18.17
CA VAL A 30 -1.76 -0.93 18.71
C VAL A 30 -2.91 -1.52 19.52
N VAL A 31 -3.02 -2.86 19.57
CA VAL A 31 -3.91 -3.55 20.50
C VAL A 31 -3.46 -3.27 21.93
N SER A 32 -4.38 -2.75 22.73
CA SER A 32 -4.22 -2.55 24.16
C SER A 32 -5.44 -3.12 24.88
N ASN A 33 -5.22 -3.98 25.88
CA ASN A 33 -6.29 -4.69 26.60
C ASN A 33 -7.27 -5.45 25.68
N GLY A 34 -6.77 -6.01 24.57
CA GLY A 34 -7.59 -6.75 23.60
C GLY A 34 -8.46 -5.88 22.69
N THR A 35 -8.32 -4.55 22.75
CA THR A 35 -9.09 -3.60 21.94
C THR A 35 -8.18 -2.67 21.16
N ILE A 36 -8.63 -2.24 19.98
CA ILE A 36 -7.95 -1.23 19.16
C ILE A 36 -8.68 0.09 19.39
N GLN A 37 -7.95 1.13 19.81
CA GLN A 37 -8.54 2.45 20.02
C GLN A 37 -8.95 3.10 18.70
N ALA A 38 -9.99 3.94 18.75
CA ALA A 38 -10.65 4.52 17.59
C ALA A 38 -9.73 5.22 16.55
N PRO A 39 -8.62 5.91 16.90
CA PRO A 39 -7.75 6.51 15.87
C PRO A 39 -7.08 5.45 14.98
N TRP A 40 -6.75 4.30 15.57
CA TRP A 40 -6.03 3.23 14.87
C TRP A 40 -6.92 2.43 13.94
N THR A 41 -8.22 2.32 14.21
CA THR A 41 -9.15 1.62 13.31
C THR A 41 -9.26 2.32 11.96
N PHE A 42 -9.23 3.66 11.93
CA PHE A 42 -9.16 4.44 10.69
C PHE A 42 -7.86 4.17 9.92
N ILE A 43 -6.72 4.21 10.62
CA ILE A 43 -5.41 3.98 9.99
C ILE A 43 -5.34 2.57 9.40
N ILE A 44 -5.81 1.55 10.14
CA ILE A 44 -5.86 0.17 9.66
C ILE A 44 -6.82 0.02 8.47
N GLY A 45 -7.97 0.70 8.53
CA GLY A 45 -9.01 0.62 7.51
C GLY A 45 -8.66 1.34 6.20
N PHE A 46 -7.87 2.42 6.24
CA PHE A 46 -7.53 3.25 5.07
C PHE A 46 -6.06 3.16 4.62
N GLY A 47 -5.17 2.70 5.50
CA GLY A 47 -3.74 2.53 5.21
C GLY A 47 -3.43 1.68 3.98
N PRO A 48 -4.07 0.50 3.82
CA PRO A 48 -3.87 -0.34 2.63
C PRO A 48 -4.19 0.37 1.30
N GLN A 49 -5.23 1.19 1.27
CA GLN A 49 -5.68 1.93 0.10
C GLN A 49 -4.69 3.04 -0.25
N VAL A 50 -4.16 3.75 0.76
CA VAL A 50 -3.09 4.73 0.56
C VAL A 50 -1.85 4.06 -0.02
N LEU A 51 -1.44 2.90 0.52
CA LEU A 51 -0.31 2.14 -0.02
C LEU A 51 -0.54 1.63 -1.43
N ALA A 52 -1.78 1.27 -1.79
CA ALA A 52 -2.12 0.89 -3.15
C ALA A 52 -1.87 2.04 -4.14
N VAL A 53 -2.31 3.26 -3.79
CA VAL A 53 -2.05 4.47 -4.60
C VAL A 53 -0.55 4.74 -4.71
N VAL A 54 0.18 4.69 -3.59
CA VAL A 54 1.64 4.88 -3.58
C VAL A 54 2.35 3.83 -4.43
N GLY A 55 1.92 2.56 -4.35
CA GLY A 55 2.47 1.46 -5.14
C GLY A 55 2.26 1.66 -6.64
N ALA A 56 1.07 2.10 -7.04
CA ALA A 56 0.76 2.43 -8.44
C ALA A 56 1.65 3.55 -8.97
N VAL A 57 1.78 4.66 -8.21
CA VAL A 57 2.63 5.79 -8.57
C VAL A 57 4.09 5.38 -8.64
N ALA A 58 4.60 4.67 -7.64
CA ALA A 58 5.98 4.20 -7.60
C ALA A 58 6.30 3.28 -8.79
N ALA A 59 5.40 2.36 -9.15
CA ALA A 59 5.60 1.45 -10.28
C ALA A 59 5.71 2.23 -11.60
N VAL A 60 4.87 3.24 -11.82
CA VAL A 60 4.93 4.10 -13.01
C VAL A 60 6.22 4.91 -13.04
N LEU A 61 6.64 5.49 -11.90
CA LEU A 61 7.89 6.24 -11.80
C LEU A 61 9.11 5.35 -12.11
N ILE A 62 9.12 4.11 -11.60
CA ILE A 62 10.19 3.14 -11.85
C ILE A 62 10.23 2.73 -13.32
N ASP A 63 9.08 2.45 -13.96
CA ASP A 63 9.05 2.11 -15.39
C ASP A 63 9.52 3.29 -16.26
N ASN A 64 9.11 4.52 -15.94
CA ASN A 64 9.60 5.71 -16.64
C ASN A 64 11.11 5.92 -16.45
N ALA A 65 11.62 5.79 -15.23
CA ALA A 65 13.05 5.92 -14.95
C ALA A 65 13.89 4.85 -15.65
N ARG A 66 13.37 3.62 -15.80
CA ARG A 66 14.04 2.54 -16.53
C ARG A 66 14.06 2.79 -18.04
N ARG A 67 12.98 3.34 -18.60
CA ARG A 67 12.91 3.71 -20.03
C ARG A 67 13.85 4.86 -20.38
N SER A 68 13.97 5.87 -19.52
CA SER A 68 14.86 7.01 -19.74
C SER A 68 16.35 6.65 -19.75
N LYS A 69 16.71 5.46 -19.25
CA LYS A 69 18.10 4.97 -19.21
C LYS A 69 18.44 4.01 -20.36
N SER A 70 17.46 3.63 -21.18
CA SER A 70 17.63 2.76 -22.36
C SER A 70 17.62 3.57 -23.63
#